data_AF-A0AA39A0L8-F1
#
_entry.id   AF-A0AA39A0L8-F1
#
_cell.length_a   1.000
_cell.length_b   1.000
_cell.length_c   1.000
_cell.angle_alpha   90.00
_cell.angle_beta   90.00
_cell.angle_gamma   90.00
#
_symmetry.space_group_name_H-M   'P 1'
#
loop_
_entity.id
_entity.type
_entity.pdbx_description
1 polymer ?
#
loop_
_entity_poly.entity_id
_entity_poly.type
_entity_poly.pdbx_seq_one_letter_code
_entity_poly.pdbx_strand_id
1 'polypeptide(L)'
;METLAASHRLLPANRRFDAAPTCGKYKGRATNVVFGNGRGLNGVSDNGRALTSGSLALVISGRRWHAVACLSHSSPSLVDHSAKFFEAAKKGNLIPLYRSIFSDHLTPVLAYRCLVKEDDRDAPSFLFESVEPGFQSSNVGRYSVIGAQPTIEIVAKENMVTIMDHEAGSRTEEIVEDPMSIPRRMMEGWKPQLLDELPEAFCGGWVGYFSYDTVRYVEKKKLPFLSAPKDDRNLPDVHLGLYEDLLVFDHVKKQVFVIHWVRLDQYSSVEEAFNDGMNRLEALVSRVHDIVPPKLAAGSIKLQTGLFGPSLEKSTMTCDEYMKAVLEAKEHILAGDIFQIVLSQRFERRTFADPFEVYRALRIVNPSPYMTYLQARGCILVASSPEILTRVKKNKIINRPLAGTVRRGKTPKEDIMLENQLRNDEKQCAEHIMLVDLGRNDVGKVKAMELIDQLEVTRRGPYSGGFGGISFSGDMDIALALRTIVFPSGSRFDTMFSYKDMNKRREWVAHLQAGAGIVADSVPADEQRECENKAAALARAIDLAESSFIEK
;
A
#
# COMPACT_ATOMS: atom_id res chain seq x y z
N MET A 1 47.66 -2.31 -44.86
CA MET A 1 46.82 -3.50 -44.58
C MET A 1 46.64 -3.61 -43.07
N GLU A 2 46.25 -2.50 -42.43
CA GLU A 2 44.88 -2.25 -41.93
C GLU A 2 44.43 -3.16 -40.79
N THR A 3 45.24 -3.19 -39.74
CA THR A 3 44.80 -3.16 -38.34
C THR A 3 44.53 -1.72 -37.92
N LEU A 4 43.33 -1.42 -37.41
CA LEU A 4 43.05 -0.18 -36.69
C LEU A 4 42.34 -0.51 -35.38
N ALA A 5 43.17 -0.58 -34.33
CA ALA A 5 42.77 -0.43 -32.96
C ALA A 5 42.20 0.98 -32.74
N ALA A 6 41.02 1.08 -32.11
CA ALA A 6 40.50 2.33 -31.60
C ALA A 6 40.41 2.25 -30.06
N SER A 7 41.13 3.18 -29.45
CA SER A 7 41.45 3.33 -28.04
C SER A 7 40.24 3.70 -27.17
N HIS A 8 39.99 2.93 -26.11
CA HIS A 8 39.25 3.42 -24.94
C HIS A 8 40.16 4.34 -24.12
N ARG A 9 39.93 5.66 -24.22
CA ARG A 9 40.52 6.64 -23.30
C ARG A 9 39.83 6.53 -21.94
N LEU A 10 40.56 5.98 -20.98
CA LEU A 10 40.33 6.19 -19.55
C LEU A 10 40.51 7.69 -19.25
N LEU A 11 39.45 8.35 -18.82
CA LEU A 11 39.52 9.71 -18.26
C LEU A 11 40.06 9.62 -16.82
N PRO A 12 41.07 10.42 -16.44
CA PRO A 12 41.61 10.38 -15.10
C PRO A 12 40.63 10.99 -14.09
N ALA A 13 40.34 10.22 -13.04
CA ALA A 13 39.67 10.68 -11.83
C ALA A 13 40.57 11.71 -11.12
N ASN A 14 40.24 12.98 -11.29
CA ASN A 14 40.73 14.07 -10.44
C ASN A 14 39.69 15.18 -10.38
N ARG A 15 38.71 15.02 -9.49
CA ARG A 15 38.00 16.17 -8.90
C ARG A 15 38.09 16.04 -7.39
N ARG A 16 38.83 16.99 -6.82
CA ARG A 16 38.90 17.26 -5.39
C ARG A 16 37.49 17.45 -4.84
N PHE A 17 37.21 16.80 -3.72
CA PHE A 17 36.09 17.14 -2.87
C PHE A 17 36.35 18.51 -2.26
N ASP A 18 35.58 19.52 -2.68
CA ASP A 18 35.51 20.79 -1.95
C ASP A 18 34.69 20.57 -0.68
N ALA A 19 35.30 20.93 0.44
CA ALA A 19 34.75 20.84 1.77
C ALA A 19 33.49 21.72 1.91
N ALA A 20 32.42 21.14 2.45
CA ALA A 20 31.25 21.88 2.88
C ALA A 20 31.59 22.76 4.12
N PRO A 21 31.05 23.99 4.20
CA PRO A 21 31.39 24.92 5.27
C PRO A 21 30.79 24.53 6.62
N THR A 22 31.58 24.82 7.65
CA THR A 22 31.36 24.61 9.08
C THR A 22 30.06 25.20 9.62
N CYS A 23 29.40 24.41 10.47
CA CYS A 23 28.21 24.75 11.24
C CYS A 23 28.45 25.92 12.20
N GLY A 24 27.64 26.98 12.05
CA GLY A 24 27.62 28.15 12.93
C GLY A 24 26.89 27.88 14.24
N LYS A 25 27.55 28.21 15.35
CA LYS A 25 27.02 28.13 16.72
C LYS A 25 25.84 29.08 16.91
N TYR A 26 24.66 28.56 17.27
CA TYR A 26 23.58 29.35 17.89
C TYR A 26 23.49 29.03 19.38
N LYS A 27 23.64 30.09 20.21
CA LYS A 27 23.50 30.07 21.67
C LYS A 27 22.03 29.97 22.05
N GLY A 28 21.66 28.92 22.78
CA GLY A 28 20.38 28.83 23.48
C GLY A 28 20.39 29.66 24.76
N ARG A 29 19.34 30.46 24.98
CA ARG A 29 18.99 31.06 26.27
C ARG A 29 17.99 30.13 26.96
N ALA A 30 18.39 29.61 28.13
CA ALA A 30 17.52 28.86 29.02
C ALA A 30 16.74 29.82 29.93
N THR A 31 15.45 29.58 30.11
CA THR A 31 14.64 30.14 31.20
C THR A 31 14.10 28.99 32.04
N ASN A 32 14.58 28.91 33.27
CA ASN A 32 14.13 27.98 34.30
C ASN A 32 12.74 28.36 34.80
N VAL A 33 11.86 27.38 35.00
CA VAL A 33 10.69 27.50 35.88
C VAL A 33 10.75 26.37 36.90
N VAL A 34 10.68 26.78 38.16
CA VAL A 34 10.82 25.98 39.38
C VAL A 34 9.48 25.31 39.72
N PHE A 35 9.50 24.02 40.06
CA PHE A 35 8.36 23.34 40.68
C PHE A 35 8.54 23.29 42.21
N GLY A 36 7.55 23.83 42.93
CA GLY A 36 7.43 23.74 44.39
C GLY A 36 6.49 22.61 44.81
N ASN A 37 6.93 21.80 45.77
CA ASN A 37 6.19 20.74 46.44
C ASN A 37 5.14 21.27 47.44
N GLY A 38 4.06 20.51 47.64
CA GLY A 38 3.16 20.69 48.80
C GLY A 38 2.06 19.63 48.91
N ARG A 39 2.23 18.70 49.85
CA ARG A 39 1.24 17.74 50.40
C ARG A 39 0.01 18.52 50.92
N GLY A 40 -1.26 18.09 50.89
CA GLY A 40 -1.90 16.80 51.17
C GLY A 40 -2.86 17.01 52.36
N LEU A 41 -4.14 16.57 52.27
CA LEU A 41 -4.96 15.99 53.35
C LEU A 41 -6.45 15.80 52.95
N ASN A 42 -6.99 14.69 53.45
CA ASN A 42 -8.35 14.11 53.35
C ASN A 42 -9.44 15.05 53.92
N GLY A 43 -10.76 14.92 53.72
CA GLY A 43 -11.65 13.90 53.16
C GLY A 43 -13.10 14.22 53.63
N VAL A 44 -14.04 13.31 53.34
CA VAL A 44 -15.43 13.16 53.85
C VAL A 44 -16.58 13.46 52.85
N SER A 45 -17.43 12.43 52.75
CA SER A 45 -18.70 12.16 52.05
C SER A 45 -19.85 13.11 52.48
N ASP A 46 -21.03 13.19 51.86
CA ASP A 46 -21.95 12.12 51.42
C ASP A 46 -23.21 12.71 50.71
N ASN A 47 -23.93 11.84 49.97
CA ASN A 47 -25.35 11.88 49.58
C ASN A 47 -25.97 12.94 48.63
N GLY A 48 -26.82 12.45 47.70
CA GLY A 48 -28.10 13.11 47.38
C GLY A 48 -28.58 13.11 45.92
N ARG A 49 -29.74 12.49 45.68
CA ARG A 49 -30.47 12.30 44.42
C ARG A 49 -30.96 13.60 43.72
N ALA A 50 -31.02 13.49 42.38
CA ALA A 50 -32.10 13.83 41.43
C ALA A 50 -33.09 15.00 41.65
N LEU A 51 -33.37 15.68 40.51
CA LEU A 51 -34.63 16.31 40.03
C LEU A 51 -34.68 17.84 39.84
N THR A 52 -35.11 18.18 38.61
CA THR A 52 -36.01 19.27 38.18
C THR A 52 -35.54 20.73 38.07
N SER A 53 -35.64 21.21 36.82
CA SER A 53 -36.12 22.52 36.35
C SER A 53 -36.19 23.70 37.33
N GLY A 54 -35.53 24.80 36.97
CA GLY A 54 -35.81 26.12 37.53
C GLY A 54 -35.00 27.20 36.83
N SER A 55 -35.63 27.91 35.90
CA SER A 55 -35.10 29.14 35.32
C SER A 55 -34.87 30.18 36.43
N LEU A 56 -33.65 30.67 36.56
CA LEU A 56 -33.34 31.89 37.29
C LEU A 56 -32.66 32.88 36.35
N ALA A 57 -33.44 33.89 35.95
CA ALA A 57 -32.92 35.10 35.33
C ALA A 57 -32.18 35.91 36.39
N LEU A 58 -30.88 36.11 36.19
CA LEU A 58 -30.09 37.08 36.95
C LEU A 58 -29.76 38.25 36.04
N VAL A 59 -30.41 39.38 36.31
CA VAL A 59 -30.10 40.69 35.74
C VAL A 59 -28.75 41.12 36.29
N ILE A 60 -27.75 41.28 35.41
CA ILE A 60 -26.52 42.01 35.73
C ILE A 60 -26.33 43.13 34.71
N SER A 61 -26.06 44.29 35.28
CA SER A 61 -25.95 45.61 34.71
C SER A 61 -24.74 45.82 33.79
N GLY A 62 -25.00 46.64 32.78
CA GLY A 62 -24.09 47.49 32.00
C GLY A 62 -22.59 47.25 32.05
N ARG A 63 -22.05 46.77 30.93
CA ARG A 63 -20.77 47.22 30.35
C ARG A 63 -20.86 47.11 28.83
N ARG A 64 -20.62 48.23 28.13
CA ARG A 64 -20.51 48.30 26.66
C ARG A 64 -19.31 47.48 26.21
N TRP A 65 -19.58 46.29 25.66
CA TRP A 65 -18.60 45.58 24.84
C TRP A 65 -18.76 46.07 23.41
N HIS A 66 -17.66 46.57 22.84
CA HIS A 66 -17.61 46.89 21.43
C HIS A 66 -17.81 45.57 20.67
N ALA A 67 -18.88 45.49 19.89
CA ALA A 67 -19.07 44.39 18.95
C ALA A 67 -17.96 44.48 17.90
N VAL A 68 -16.87 43.74 18.13
CA VAL A 68 -16.00 43.34 17.02
C VAL A 68 -16.85 42.40 16.21
N ALA A 69 -17.32 42.86 15.05
CA ALA A 69 -17.90 42.01 14.04
C ALA A 69 -16.81 41.01 13.64
N CYS A 70 -16.82 39.83 14.25
CA CYS A 70 -16.11 38.68 13.73
C CYS A 70 -16.76 38.38 12.37
N LEU A 71 -16.09 38.81 11.30
CA LEU A 71 -16.31 38.28 9.98
C LEU A 71 -16.18 36.76 10.10
N SER A 72 -17.33 36.08 10.11
CA SER A 72 -17.36 34.64 9.89
C SER A 72 -16.68 34.41 8.55
N HIS A 73 -15.46 33.86 8.59
CA HIS A 73 -14.92 33.21 7.42
C HIS A 73 -15.86 32.04 7.15
N SER A 74 -16.80 32.28 6.23
CA SER A 74 -17.55 31.24 5.56
C SER A 74 -16.56 30.19 5.07
N SER A 75 -16.93 28.92 5.20
CA SER A 75 -16.43 27.82 4.36
C SER A 75 -16.13 28.35 2.96
N PRO A 76 -15.04 27.94 2.27
CA PRO A 76 -14.73 28.44 0.93
C PRO A 76 -16.01 28.37 0.09
N SER A 77 -16.56 29.54 -0.24
CA SER A 77 -17.93 29.62 -0.75
C SER A 77 -18.02 28.81 -2.04
N LEU A 78 -19.17 28.19 -2.33
CA LEU A 78 -19.47 27.53 -3.61
C LEU A 78 -19.04 28.37 -4.84
N VAL A 79 -19.02 29.70 -4.69
CA VAL A 79 -18.57 30.68 -5.68
C VAL A 79 -17.07 30.55 -6.05
N ASP A 80 -16.20 30.20 -5.10
CA ASP A 80 -14.74 30.04 -5.34
C ASP A 80 -14.44 28.76 -6.13
N HIS A 81 -15.14 27.67 -5.81
CA HIS A 81 -15.02 26.41 -6.55
C HIS A 81 -15.47 26.54 -8.00
N SER A 82 -16.58 27.26 -8.23
CA SER A 82 -17.12 27.50 -9.57
C SER A 82 -16.12 28.25 -10.46
N ALA A 83 -15.60 29.39 -10.00
CA ALA A 83 -14.66 30.19 -10.78
C ALA A 83 -13.37 29.43 -11.13
N LYS A 84 -12.80 28.71 -10.16
CA LYS A 84 -11.59 27.88 -10.37
C LYS A 84 -11.84 26.74 -11.35
N PHE A 85 -12.98 26.06 -11.24
CA PHE A 85 -13.35 24.97 -12.14
C PHE A 85 -13.47 25.47 -13.59
N PHE A 86 -14.19 26.57 -13.82
CA PHE A 86 -14.35 27.13 -15.16
C PHE A 86 -13.03 27.63 -15.77
N GLU A 87 -12.10 28.14 -14.94
CA GLU A 87 -10.77 28.54 -15.43
C GLU A 87 -9.88 27.32 -15.76
N ALA A 88 -9.94 26.26 -14.93
CA ALA A 88 -9.28 24.99 -15.19
C ALA A 88 -9.81 24.32 -16.48
N ALA A 89 -11.11 24.41 -16.74
CA ALA A 89 -11.77 23.87 -17.93
C ALA A 89 -11.30 24.48 -19.25
N LYS A 90 -10.74 25.69 -19.22
CA LYS A 90 -10.13 26.30 -20.42
C LYS A 90 -8.78 25.66 -20.78
N LYS A 91 -8.11 25.01 -19.82
CA LYS A 91 -6.73 24.50 -19.95
C LYS A 91 -6.68 22.97 -20.03
N GLY A 92 -7.74 22.28 -19.63
CA GLY A 92 -7.83 20.83 -19.69
C GLY A 92 -9.26 20.32 -19.58
N ASN A 93 -9.41 19.01 -19.70
CA ASN A 93 -10.69 18.30 -19.76
C ASN A 93 -10.92 17.32 -18.60
N LEU A 94 -10.00 17.28 -17.63
CA LEU A 94 -10.11 16.45 -16.45
C LEU A 94 -9.78 17.30 -15.23
N ILE A 95 -10.79 17.59 -14.42
CA ILE A 95 -10.71 18.64 -13.39
C ILE A 95 -11.12 18.07 -12.04
N PRO A 96 -10.29 18.21 -11.00
CA PRO A 96 -10.67 17.78 -9.67
C PRO A 96 -11.57 18.84 -9.01
N LEU A 97 -12.63 18.37 -8.38
CA LEU A 97 -13.38 19.06 -7.34
C LEU A 97 -12.98 18.46 -6.00
N TYR A 98 -12.95 19.26 -4.95
CA TYR A 98 -12.62 18.74 -3.63
C TYR A 98 -13.29 19.53 -2.50
N ARG A 99 -13.42 18.86 -1.36
CA ARG A 99 -13.78 19.47 -0.06
C ARG A 99 -12.82 18.98 1.01
N SER A 100 -12.36 19.89 1.85
CA SER A 100 -11.59 19.53 3.05
C SER A 100 -12.51 19.44 4.27
N ILE A 101 -12.43 18.33 4.99
CA ILE A 101 -13.15 18.11 6.26
C ILE A 101 -12.17 17.79 7.39
N PHE A 102 -12.59 17.96 8.65
CA PHE A 102 -11.77 17.59 9.80
C PHE A 102 -11.58 16.06 9.91
N SER A 103 -10.38 15.63 10.29
CA SER A 103 -10.09 14.19 10.50
C SER A 103 -10.30 13.72 11.94
N ASP A 104 -10.86 14.56 12.83
CA ASP A 104 -10.85 14.30 14.28
C ASP A 104 -11.69 13.08 14.69
N HIS A 105 -12.82 12.87 14.01
CA HIS A 105 -13.74 11.74 14.25
C HIS A 105 -13.62 10.63 13.20
N LEU A 106 -12.78 10.83 12.18
CA LEU A 106 -12.67 9.93 11.04
C LEU A 106 -11.24 9.41 10.97
N THR A 107 -11.08 8.10 11.15
CA THR A 107 -9.80 7.43 10.89
C THR A 107 -9.81 6.81 9.50
N PRO A 108 -8.65 6.55 8.86
CA PRO A 108 -8.61 5.88 7.57
C PRO A 108 -9.34 4.52 7.55
N VAL A 109 -9.21 3.75 8.64
CA VAL A 109 -9.90 2.45 8.81
C VAL A 109 -11.41 2.62 8.84
N LEU A 110 -11.90 3.65 9.55
CA LEU A 110 -13.32 3.92 9.64
C LEU A 110 -13.87 4.43 8.30
N ALA A 111 -13.18 5.39 7.68
CA ALA A 111 -13.54 5.93 6.37
C ALA A 111 -13.64 4.85 5.29
N TYR A 112 -12.70 3.89 5.28
CA TYR A 112 -12.79 2.74 4.39
C TYR A 112 -14.11 1.99 4.57
N ARG A 113 -14.54 1.74 5.80
CA ARG A 113 -15.82 1.05 6.09
C ARG A 113 -17.05 1.91 5.85
N CYS A 114 -16.94 3.23 5.87
CA CYS A 114 -17.99 4.11 5.39
C CYS A 114 -18.23 3.94 3.88
N LEU A 115 -17.16 3.66 3.12
CA LEU A 115 -17.23 3.47 1.68
C LEU A 115 -17.55 2.02 1.27
N VAL A 116 -17.02 1.03 1.99
CA VAL A 116 -17.13 -0.39 1.64
C VAL A 116 -17.75 -1.17 2.78
N LYS A 117 -18.95 -1.71 2.52
CA LYS A 117 -19.69 -2.52 3.50
C LYS A 117 -18.92 -3.79 3.85
N GLU A 118 -19.25 -4.38 5.01
CA GLU A 118 -18.56 -5.58 5.50
C GLU A 118 -18.84 -6.81 4.64
N ASP A 119 -19.99 -6.91 4.00
CA ASP A 119 -20.38 -8.01 3.12
C ASP A 119 -19.94 -7.81 1.66
N ASP A 120 -19.51 -6.61 1.29
CA ASP A 120 -19.15 -6.26 -0.08
C ASP A 120 -17.68 -6.63 -0.39
N ARG A 121 -17.45 -7.93 -0.57
CA ARG A 121 -16.09 -8.52 -0.70
C ARG A 121 -15.53 -8.49 -2.12
N ASP A 122 -16.40 -8.30 -3.11
CA ASP A 122 -16.01 -8.23 -4.51
C ASP A 122 -15.97 -6.78 -5.03
N ALA A 123 -16.41 -5.79 -4.24
CA ALA A 123 -16.27 -4.37 -4.59
C ALA A 123 -14.79 -3.96 -4.64
N PRO A 124 -14.27 -3.57 -5.82
CA PRO A 124 -12.90 -3.13 -5.94
C PRO A 124 -12.67 -1.86 -5.13
N SER A 125 -11.66 -1.89 -4.28
CA SER A 125 -11.44 -0.83 -3.30
C SER A 125 -10.06 -0.96 -2.68
N PHE A 126 -9.54 0.12 -2.13
CA PHE A 126 -8.24 0.12 -1.49
C PHE A 126 -8.14 1.07 -0.30
N LEU A 127 -7.26 0.73 0.63
CA LEU A 127 -6.76 1.57 1.70
C LEU A 127 -5.24 1.47 1.69
N PHE A 128 -4.59 2.59 1.34
CA PHE A 128 -3.15 2.75 1.39
C PHE A 128 -2.75 3.58 2.60
N GLU A 129 -1.85 3.04 3.40
CA GLU A 129 -1.21 3.73 4.51
C GLU A 129 0.31 3.57 4.40
N SER A 130 1.04 4.50 5.00
CA SER A 130 2.50 4.43 5.06
C SER A 130 2.95 4.58 6.50
N VAL A 131 4.05 3.92 6.84
CA VAL A 131 4.79 4.14 8.08
C VAL A 131 6.23 4.45 7.73
N GLU A 132 6.71 5.61 8.19
CA GLU A 132 8.08 6.04 8.03
C GLU A 132 8.93 5.45 9.17
N PRO A 133 9.91 4.57 8.88
CA PRO A 133 10.79 4.03 9.90
C PRO A 133 11.69 5.14 10.43
N GLY A 134 11.61 5.43 11.74
CA GLY A 134 12.47 6.38 12.43
C GLY A 134 13.54 5.68 13.29
N PHE A 135 14.59 6.42 13.65
CA PHE A 135 15.72 5.93 14.45
C PHE A 135 15.33 5.40 15.85
N GLN A 136 14.25 5.93 16.45
CA GLN A 136 13.78 5.56 17.80
C GLN A 136 12.33 5.09 17.81
N SER A 137 11.48 5.68 16.97
CA SER A 137 10.08 5.29 16.81
C SER A 137 9.69 5.42 15.34
N SER A 138 8.90 4.46 14.86
CA SER A 138 8.22 4.59 13.57
C SER A 138 7.12 5.64 13.67
N ASN A 139 6.99 6.47 12.64
CA ASN A 139 5.93 7.47 12.55
C ASN A 139 4.93 7.06 11.47
N VAL A 140 3.65 7.33 11.69
CA VAL A 140 2.67 7.23 10.61
C VAL A 140 3.08 8.22 9.52
N GLY A 141 3.17 7.74 8.27
CA GLY A 141 3.45 8.57 7.12
C GLY A 141 2.40 9.67 6.98
N ARG A 142 2.75 10.77 6.31
CA ARG A 142 1.87 11.94 6.28
C ARG A 142 0.48 11.68 5.69
N TYR A 143 0.39 10.78 4.72
CA TYR A 143 -0.83 10.55 3.96
C TYR A 143 -1.36 9.12 4.09
N SER A 144 -2.68 9.00 4.12
CA SER A 144 -3.41 7.77 3.82
C SER A 144 -4.39 8.04 2.69
N VAL A 145 -4.56 7.09 1.78
CA VAL A 145 -5.40 7.25 0.59
C VAL A 145 -6.40 6.11 0.52
N ILE A 146 -7.65 6.45 0.22
CA ILE A 146 -8.77 5.52 0.16
C ILE A 146 -9.52 5.75 -1.13
N GLY A 147 -9.87 4.67 -1.81
CA GLY A 147 -10.79 4.67 -2.94
C GLY A 147 -11.66 3.43 -2.91
N ALA A 148 -12.88 3.55 -3.42
CA ALA A 148 -13.83 2.45 -3.53
C ALA A 148 -14.68 2.66 -4.78
N GLN A 149 -15.20 1.56 -5.35
CA GLN A 149 -16.14 1.61 -6.47
C GLN A 149 -15.58 2.39 -7.67
N PRO A 150 -14.55 1.86 -8.35
CA PRO A 150 -13.97 2.53 -9.50
C PRO A 150 -15.01 2.70 -10.62
N THR A 151 -14.86 3.75 -11.42
CA THR A 151 -15.72 4.01 -12.58
C THR A 151 -15.50 2.98 -13.68
N ILE A 152 -14.24 2.55 -13.87
CA ILE A 152 -13.83 1.55 -14.84
C ILE A 152 -12.91 0.53 -14.18
N GLU A 153 -13.08 -0.75 -14.50
CA GLU A 153 -12.15 -1.83 -14.16
C GLU A 153 -11.51 -2.44 -15.41
N ILE A 154 -10.23 -2.77 -15.32
CA ILE A 154 -9.48 -3.55 -16.29
C ILE A 154 -9.00 -4.82 -15.60
N VAL A 155 -9.41 -5.97 -16.10
CA VAL A 155 -9.01 -7.28 -15.61
C VAL A 155 -8.38 -8.06 -16.74
N ALA A 156 -7.10 -8.39 -16.62
CA ALA A 156 -6.39 -9.17 -17.61
C ALA A 156 -6.07 -10.56 -17.10
N LYS A 157 -6.31 -11.57 -17.94
CA LYS A 157 -5.85 -12.94 -17.75
C LYS A 157 -5.25 -13.43 -19.06
N GLU A 158 -3.94 -13.67 -19.05
CA GLU A 158 -3.16 -13.87 -20.27
C GLU A 158 -3.48 -12.74 -21.26
N ASN A 159 -3.75 -13.06 -22.52
CA ASN A 159 -4.10 -12.06 -23.53
C ASN A 159 -5.56 -11.62 -23.49
N MET A 160 -6.42 -12.21 -22.67
CA MET A 160 -7.82 -11.80 -22.55
C MET A 160 -7.95 -10.65 -21.56
N VAL A 161 -8.43 -9.50 -22.02
CA VAL A 161 -8.70 -8.33 -21.19
C VAL A 161 -10.20 -8.09 -21.14
N THR A 162 -10.75 -8.06 -19.93
CA THR A 162 -12.12 -7.62 -19.66
C THR A 162 -12.09 -6.17 -19.16
N ILE A 163 -12.85 -5.30 -19.80
CA ILE A 163 -13.07 -3.92 -19.37
C ILE A 163 -14.52 -3.80 -18.90
N MET A 164 -14.72 -3.34 -17.67
CA MET A 164 -16.05 -3.09 -17.09
C MET A 164 -16.18 -1.60 -16.84
N ASP A 165 -17.14 -0.96 -17.50
CA ASP A 165 -17.50 0.44 -17.26
C ASP A 165 -18.76 0.44 -16.38
N HIS A 166 -18.60 0.79 -15.12
CA HIS A 166 -19.68 0.76 -14.13
C HIS A 166 -20.65 1.93 -14.30
N GLU A 167 -20.20 3.02 -14.91
CA GLU A 167 -21.03 4.18 -15.19
C GLU A 167 -21.94 3.93 -16.40
N ALA A 168 -21.37 3.38 -17.48
CA ALA A 168 -22.13 2.95 -18.65
C ALA A 168 -22.88 1.62 -18.46
N GLY A 169 -22.58 0.87 -17.40
CA GLY A 169 -23.12 -0.47 -17.15
C GLY A 169 -22.70 -1.48 -18.22
N SER A 170 -21.52 -1.29 -18.83
CA SER A 170 -21.06 -2.07 -19.98
C SER A 170 -19.88 -2.98 -19.63
N ARG A 171 -19.78 -4.10 -20.33
CA ARG A 171 -18.68 -5.06 -20.22
C ARG A 171 -18.20 -5.43 -21.61
N THR A 172 -16.91 -5.25 -21.87
CA THR A 172 -16.28 -5.61 -23.14
C THR A 172 -15.10 -6.54 -22.87
N GLU A 173 -14.82 -7.39 -23.86
CA GLU A 173 -13.67 -8.30 -23.85
C GLU A 173 -12.87 -8.06 -25.13
N GLU A 174 -11.56 -7.92 -25.00
CA GLU A 174 -10.64 -7.81 -26.12
C GLU A 174 -9.40 -8.67 -25.89
N ILE A 175 -8.86 -9.22 -26.97
CA ILE A 175 -7.58 -9.92 -26.95
C ILE A 175 -6.48 -8.90 -27.21
N VAL A 176 -5.59 -8.73 -26.24
CA VAL A 176 -4.54 -7.70 -26.27
C VAL A 176 -3.20 -8.34 -26.00
N GLU A 177 -2.19 -7.93 -26.76
CA GLU A 177 -0.83 -8.41 -26.62
C GLU A 177 -0.13 -7.97 -25.33
N ASP A 178 -0.43 -6.76 -24.88
CA ASP A 178 0.04 -6.15 -23.63
C ASP A 178 -1.12 -5.40 -22.95
N PRO A 179 -1.71 -5.95 -21.87
CA PRO A 179 -2.80 -5.30 -21.13
C PRO A 179 -2.41 -3.95 -20.49
N MET A 180 -1.13 -3.69 -20.25
CA MET A 180 -0.66 -2.42 -19.68
C MET A 180 -0.81 -1.25 -20.68
N SER A 181 -1.05 -1.54 -21.96
CA SER A 181 -1.39 -0.53 -22.95
C SER A 181 -2.79 0.07 -22.75
N ILE A 182 -3.72 -0.63 -22.09
CA ILE A 182 -5.13 -0.20 -21.98
C ILE A 182 -5.31 1.07 -21.16
N PRO A 183 -4.79 1.17 -19.92
CA PRO A 183 -4.84 2.42 -19.16
C PRO A 183 -4.22 3.59 -19.93
N ARG A 184 -3.12 3.35 -20.65
CA ARG A 184 -2.44 4.36 -21.47
C ARG A 184 -3.32 4.87 -22.61
N ARG A 185 -3.97 3.95 -23.35
CA ARG A 185 -4.91 4.31 -24.43
C ARG A 185 -6.09 5.11 -23.89
N MET A 186 -6.63 4.73 -22.73
CA MET A 186 -7.79 5.43 -22.14
C MET A 186 -7.43 6.83 -21.64
N MET A 187 -6.23 7.00 -21.08
CA MET A 187 -5.73 8.30 -20.66
C MET A 187 -5.26 9.18 -21.84
N GLU A 188 -5.24 8.64 -23.06
CA GLU A 188 -4.83 9.38 -24.25
C GLU A 188 -5.82 10.52 -24.54
N GLY A 189 -5.34 11.75 -24.46
CA GLY A 189 -6.18 12.95 -24.64
C GLY A 189 -6.73 13.54 -23.34
N TRP A 190 -6.57 12.87 -22.19
CA TRP A 190 -6.85 13.49 -20.90
C TRP A 190 -5.75 14.50 -20.55
N LYS A 191 -6.18 15.71 -20.18
CA LYS A 191 -5.35 16.85 -19.79
C LYS A 191 -5.72 17.25 -18.36
N PRO A 192 -5.30 16.46 -17.36
CA PRO A 192 -5.63 16.72 -15.96
C PRO A 192 -5.13 18.09 -15.51
N GLN A 193 -5.97 18.80 -14.77
CA GLN A 193 -5.60 20.06 -14.14
C GLN A 193 -5.13 19.81 -12.72
N LEU A 194 -3.93 20.32 -12.39
CA LEU A 194 -3.37 20.26 -11.05
C LEU A 194 -3.76 21.53 -10.29
N LEU A 195 -4.36 21.37 -9.12
CA LEU A 195 -4.68 22.46 -8.20
C LEU A 195 -3.63 22.52 -7.10
N ASP A 196 -3.10 23.70 -6.82
CA ASP A 196 -2.05 23.92 -5.81
C ASP A 196 -2.53 23.58 -4.38
N GLU A 197 -3.85 23.59 -4.16
CA GLU A 197 -4.47 23.30 -2.88
C GLU A 197 -4.54 21.80 -2.55
N LEU A 198 -4.45 20.93 -3.57
CA LEU A 198 -4.46 19.48 -3.35
C LEU A 198 -3.13 19.01 -2.74
N PRO A 199 -3.16 17.96 -1.90
CA PRO A 199 -1.95 17.45 -1.28
C PRO A 199 -0.99 16.88 -2.33
N GLU A 200 0.32 16.89 -2.03
CA GLU A 200 1.33 16.16 -2.81
C GLU A 200 1.27 14.63 -2.56
N ALA A 201 0.10 14.05 -2.77
CA ALA A 201 -0.20 12.63 -2.64
C ALA A 201 -0.90 12.14 -3.91
N PHE A 202 -1.17 10.83 -3.98
CA PHE A 202 -2.04 10.30 -5.02
C PHE A 202 -3.47 10.82 -4.82
N CYS A 203 -4.00 11.54 -5.81
CA CYS A 203 -5.32 12.17 -5.74
C CYS A 203 -6.33 11.61 -6.74
N GLY A 204 -5.98 10.57 -7.51
CA GLY A 204 -6.88 9.93 -8.48
C GLY A 204 -6.12 9.35 -9.68
N GLY A 205 -6.74 8.36 -10.32
CA GLY A 205 -6.17 7.60 -11.43
C GLY A 205 -6.37 6.10 -11.27
N TRP A 206 -5.50 5.30 -11.88
CA TRP A 206 -5.57 3.84 -11.84
C TRP A 206 -4.94 3.30 -10.57
N VAL A 207 -5.62 2.38 -9.88
CA VAL A 207 -5.10 1.67 -8.71
C VAL A 207 -5.39 0.19 -8.82
N GLY A 208 -4.42 -0.64 -8.43
CA GLY A 208 -4.62 -2.08 -8.38
C GLY A 208 -3.31 -2.85 -8.23
N TYR A 209 -3.22 -4.01 -8.86
CA TYR A 209 -2.03 -4.85 -8.84
C TYR A 209 -1.66 -5.42 -10.21
N PHE A 210 -0.37 -5.69 -10.33
CA PHE A 210 0.31 -6.35 -11.43
C PHE A 210 0.95 -7.61 -10.86
N SER A 211 0.53 -8.78 -11.31
CA SER A 211 1.12 -10.05 -10.88
C SER A 211 2.57 -10.17 -11.36
N TYR A 212 3.35 -11.07 -10.77
CA TYR A 212 4.68 -11.43 -11.27
C TYR A 212 4.65 -11.85 -12.74
N ASP A 213 3.58 -12.55 -13.14
CA ASP A 213 3.42 -13.05 -14.50
C ASP A 213 3.19 -11.94 -15.54
N THR A 214 3.04 -10.68 -15.14
CA THR A 214 3.07 -9.55 -16.09
C THR A 214 4.38 -9.48 -16.86
N VAL A 215 5.47 -10.05 -16.33
CA VAL A 215 6.73 -10.19 -17.06
C VAL A 215 6.59 -10.98 -18.35
N ARG A 216 5.61 -11.88 -18.45
CA ARG A 216 5.34 -12.70 -19.63
C ARG A 216 4.81 -11.89 -20.81
N TYR A 217 4.20 -10.74 -20.57
CA TYR A 217 3.81 -9.79 -21.62
C TYR A 217 5.01 -9.07 -22.24
N VAL A 218 6.11 -8.95 -21.49
CA VAL A 218 7.34 -8.29 -21.94
C VAL A 218 8.31 -9.31 -22.53
N GLU A 219 8.58 -10.40 -21.81
CA GLU A 219 9.55 -11.44 -22.17
C GLU A 219 8.91 -12.61 -22.93
N LYS A 220 8.01 -12.32 -23.88
CA LYS A 220 7.13 -13.30 -24.57
C LYS A 220 7.87 -14.50 -25.15
N LYS A 221 9.07 -14.29 -25.67
CA LYS A 221 9.89 -15.36 -26.31
C LYS A 221 10.52 -16.31 -25.31
N LYS A 222 10.77 -15.84 -24.09
CA LYS A 222 11.54 -16.52 -23.05
C LYS A 222 10.64 -17.08 -21.95
N LEU A 223 9.54 -16.39 -21.67
CA LEU A 223 8.56 -16.75 -20.65
C LEU A 223 7.13 -16.74 -21.22
N PRO A 224 6.81 -17.52 -22.26
CA PRO A 224 5.43 -17.58 -22.76
C PRO A 224 4.49 -18.17 -21.69
N PHE A 225 3.21 -17.79 -21.72
CA PHE A 225 2.20 -18.33 -20.80
C PHE A 225 2.05 -19.86 -20.91
N LEU A 226 2.27 -20.43 -22.09
CA LEU A 226 2.17 -21.88 -22.33
C LEU A 226 3.18 -22.69 -21.51
N SER A 227 4.36 -22.13 -21.20
CA SER A 227 5.40 -22.79 -20.41
C SER A 227 5.40 -22.35 -18.94
N ALA A 228 4.41 -21.56 -18.53
CA ALA A 228 4.32 -21.12 -17.15
C ALA A 228 4.09 -22.32 -16.21
N PRO A 229 4.56 -22.25 -14.95
CA PRO A 229 4.18 -23.20 -13.92
C PRO A 229 2.67 -23.32 -13.78
N LYS A 230 2.19 -24.34 -13.07
CA LYS A 230 0.76 -24.54 -12.86
C LYS A 230 0.12 -23.31 -12.20
N ASP A 231 -0.95 -22.79 -12.80
CA ASP A 231 -1.80 -21.80 -12.16
C ASP A 231 -2.85 -22.49 -11.28
N ASP A 232 -2.57 -22.59 -9.99
CA ASP A 232 -3.45 -23.26 -9.04
C ASP A 232 -4.53 -22.34 -8.44
N ARG A 233 -4.31 -21.02 -8.49
CA ARG A 233 -5.23 -20.02 -7.90
C ARG A 233 -6.11 -19.32 -8.93
N ASN A 234 -5.74 -19.34 -10.21
CA ASN A 234 -6.48 -18.73 -11.32
C ASN A 234 -6.82 -17.25 -11.06
N LEU A 235 -5.86 -16.49 -10.54
CA LEU A 235 -6.00 -15.05 -10.28
C LEU A 235 -5.71 -14.26 -11.55
N PRO A 236 -6.29 -13.06 -11.73
CA PRO A 236 -5.90 -12.15 -12.80
C PRO A 236 -4.40 -11.84 -12.78
N ASP A 237 -3.85 -11.56 -13.97
CA ASP A 237 -2.47 -11.12 -14.11
C ASP A 237 -2.36 -9.61 -13.87
N VAL A 238 -3.42 -8.87 -14.21
CA VAL A 238 -3.57 -7.44 -13.90
C VAL A 238 -5.00 -7.20 -13.43
N HIS A 239 -5.16 -6.43 -12.37
CA HIS A 239 -6.42 -5.79 -11.99
C HIS A 239 -6.14 -4.32 -11.72
N LEU A 240 -6.86 -3.43 -12.41
CA LEU A 240 -6.79 -1.98 -12.22
C LEU A 240 -8.19 -1.39 -12.18
N GLY A 241 -8.48 -0.57 -11.18
CA GLY A 241 -9.66 0.29 -11.12
C GLY A 241 -9.29 1.74 -11.39
N LEU A 242 -10.11 2.45 -12.16
CA LEU A 242 -10.04 3.90 -12.34
C LEU A 242 -10.83 4.58 -11.22
N TYR A 243 -10.12 5.26 -10.32
CA TYR A 243 -10.72 5.96 -9.20
C TYR A 243 -10.74 7.46 -9.46
N GLU A 244 -11.94 7.99 -9.64
CA GLU A 244 -12.25 9.42 -9.69
C GLU A 244 -12.66 9.96 -8.31
N ASP A 245 -13.18 9.08 -7.45
CA ASP A 245 -13.61 9.36 -6.08
C ASP A 245 -12.59 8.85 -5.05
N LEU A 246 -12.02 9.76 -4.25
CA LEU A 246 -10.99 9.43 -3.27
C LEU A 246 -11.09 10.24 -1.98
N LEU A 247 -10.58 9.64 -0.90
CA LEU A 247 -10.29 10.33 0.36
C LEU A 247 -8.78 10.33 0.59
N VAL A 248 -8.21 11.52 0.83
CA VAL A 248 -6.80 11.69 1.18
C VAL A 248 -6.68 12.32 2.56
N PHE A 249 -6.21 11.54 3.52
CA PHE A 249 -5.94 12.02 4.88
C PHE A 249 -4.59 12.72 4.91
N ASP A 250 -4.52 13.97 5.40
CA ASP A 250 -3.28 14.63 5.78
C ASP A 250 -3.16 14.63 7.31
N HIS A 251 -2.42 13.65 7.84
CA HIS A 251 -2.29 13.42 9.28
C HIS A 251 -1.57 14.55 10.01
N VAL A 252 -0.80 15.37 9.29
CA VAL A 252 -0.11 16.53 9.84
C VAL A 252 -1.07 17.71 9.94
N LYS A 253 -1.84 17.96 8.87
CA LYS A 253 -2.83 19.06 8.84
C LYS A 253 -4.17 18.74 9.52
N LYS A 254 -4.39 17.49 9.96
CA LYS A 254 -5.63 17.02 10.62
C LYS A 254 -6.89 17.22 9.77
N GLN A 255 -6.75 16.98 8.47
CA GLN A 255 -7.85 17.12 7.51
C GLN A 255 -7.90 15.94 6.55
N VAL A 256 -9.07 15.75 5.95
CA VAL A 256 -9.32 14.80 4.87
C VAL A 256 -9.75 15.58 3.65
N PHE A 257 -9.06 15.39 2.54
CA PHE A 257 -9.52 15.86 1.24
C PHE A 257 -10.46 14.80 0.66
N VAL A 258 -11.71 15.16 0.48
CA VAL A 258 -12.69 14.40 -0.31
C VAL A 258 -12.59 14.93 -1.74
N ILE A 259 -12.24 14.08 -2.69
CA ILE A 259 -11.90 14.47 -4.06
C ILE A 259 -12.80 13.71 -5.03
N HIS A 260 -13.34 14.43 -6.01
CA HIS A 260 -14.05 13.88 -7.16
C HIS A 260 -13.46 14.46 -8.45
N TRP A 261 -13.12 13.63 -9.42
CA TRP A 261 -12.63 14.07 -10.72
C TRP A 261 -13.74 14.12 -11.77
N VAL A 262 -13.83 15.22 -12.49
CA VAL A 262 -14.83 15.46 -13.54
C VAL A 262 -14.16 15.38 -14.91
N ARG A 263 -14.68 14.49 -15.76
CA ARG A 263 -14.31 14.37 -17.18
C ARG A 263 -15.26 15.19 -18.05
N LEU A 264 -14.76 16.29 -18.62
CA LEU A 264 -15.60 17.24 -19.37
C LEU A 264 -16.18 16.65 -20.68
N ASP A 265 -15.50 15.67 -21.27
CA ASP A 265 -15.90 15.00 -22.50
C ASP A 265 -17.18 14.16 -22.35
N GLN A 266 -17.64 13.93 -21.12
CA GLN A 266 -18.89 13.22 -20.83
C GLN A 266 -20.13 14.14 -20.82
N TYR A 267 -19.97 15.46 -20.94
CA TYR A 267 -21.05 16.42 -20.78
C TYR A 267 -21.20 17.34 -21.99
N SER A 268 -22.40 17.89 -22.18
CA SER A 268 -22.68 18.80 -23.30
C SER A 268 -22.16 20.21 -23.04
N SER A 269 -21.95 20.59 -21.78
CA SER A 269 -21.42 21.89 -21.38
C SER A 269 -20.59 21.80 -20.09
N VAL A 270 -19.68 22.78 -19.90
CA VAL A 270 -18.86 22.87 -18.68
C VAL A 270 -19.71 23.13 -17.44
N GLU A 271 -20.83 23.84 -17.58
CA GLU A 271 -21.76 24.12 -16.48
C GLU A 271 -22.49 22.87 -16.02
N GLU A 272 -22.94 22.03 -16.96
CA GLU A 272 -23.51 20.71 -16.66
C GLU A 272 -22.49 19.82 -15.94
N ALA A 273 -21.26 19.76 -16.44
CA ALA A 273 -20.17 19.01 -15.81
C ALA A 273 -19.88 19.47 -14.37
N PHE A 274 -19.86 20.79 -14.14
CA PHE A 274 -19.65 21.35 -12.81
C PHE A 274 -20.78 20.98 -11.85
N ASN A 275 -22.03 21.13 -12.29
CA ASN A 275 -23.19 20.85 -11.44
C ASN A 275 -23.29 19.36 -11.08
N ASP A 276 -23.09 18.45 -12.04
CA ASP A 276 -23.05 17.02 -11.77
C ASP A 276 -21.87 16.64 -10.87
N GLY A 277 -20.68 17.16 -11.18
CA GLY A 277 -19.48 16.91 -10.37
C GLY A 277 -19.62 17.37 -8.92
N MET A 278 -20.23 18.54 -8.69
CA MET A 278 -20.54 19.01 -7.34
C MET A 278 -21.54 18.09 -6.64
N ASN A 279 -22.59 17.62 -7.32
CA ASN A 279 -23.55 16.67 -6.74
C ASN A 279 -22.89 15.35 -6.34
N ARG A 280 -21.98 14.82 -7.17
CA ARG A 280 -21.20 13.60 -6.87
C ARG A 280 -20.26 13.83 -5.68
N LEU A 281 -19.57 14.98 -5.63
CA LEU A 281 -18.74 15.35 -4.49
C LEU A 281 -19.54 15.43 -3.19
N GLU A 282 -20.71 16.09 -3.21
CA GLU A 282 -21.60 16.15 -2.03
C GLU A 282 -22.06 14.76 -1.59
N ALA A 283 -22.42 13.90 -2.55
CA ALA A 283 -22.79 12.51 -2.25
C ALA A 283 -21.64 11.76 -1.59
N LEU A 284 -20.40 11.90 -2.08
CA LEU A 284 -19.22 11.29 -1.47
C LEU A 284 -18.94 11.84 -0.07
N VAL A 285 -19.05 13.15 0.14
CA VAL A 285 -18.89 13.79 1.46
C VAL A 285 -19.93 13.25 2.44
N SER A 286 -21.19 13.12 2.02
CA SER A 286 -22.29 12.64 2.88
C SER A 286 -22.04 11.22 3.40
N ARG A 287 -21.38 10.37 2.62
CA ARG A 287 -21.02 8.99 3.01
C ARG A 287 -20.02 8.92 4.15
N VAL A 288 -19.25 9.96 4.41
CA VAL A 288 -18.19 9.96 5.44
C VAL A 288 -18.43 10.95 6.58
N HIS A 289 -19.18 12.01 6.33
CA HIS A 289 -19.44 13.07 7.30
C HIS A 289 -20.77 12.88 8.04
N ASP A 290 -21.83 12.48 7.34
CA ASP A 290 -23.21 12.55 7.85
C ASP A 290 -23.80 11.17 8.17
N ILE A 291 -22.94 10.18 8.44
CA ILE A 291 -23.37 8.82 8.75
C ILE A 291 -23.15 8.45 10.21
N VAL A 292 -24.01 7.57 10.72
CA VAL A 292 -23.70 6.79 11.93
C VAL A 292 -22.54 5.87 11.55
N PRO A 293 -21.36 6.01 12.17
CA PRO A 293 -20.19 5.27 11.74
C PRO A 293 -20.44 3.76 11.84
N PRO A 294 -19.97 2.97 10.86
CA PRO A 294 -20.13 1.53 10.91
C PRO A 294 -19.43 0.98 12.16
N LYS A 295 -20.07 0.03 12.83
CA LYS A 295 -19.49 -0.61 14.01
C LYS A 295 -18.37 -1.54 13.58
N LEU A 296 -17.13 -1.14 13.86
CA LEU A 296 -15.97 -2.02 13.70
C LEU A 296 -15.96 -3.06 14.82
N ALA A 297 -15.53 -4.30 14.50
CA ALA A 297 -15.29 -5.32 15.52
C ALA A 297 -14.31 -4.79 16.57
N ALA A 298 -14.76 -4.69 17.82
CA ALA A 298 -13.92 -4.36 18.95
C ALA A 298 -12.97 -5.53 19.23
N GLY A 299 -11.76 -5.24 19.66
CA GLY A 299 -10.81 -6.28 20.01
C GLY A 299 -9.76 -5.79 21.00
N SER A 300 -9.12 -6.74 21.68
CA SER A 300 -8.03 -6.46 22.61
C SER A 300 -6.71 -6.95 22.03
N ILE A 301 -5.63 -6.20 22.28
CA ILE A 301 -4.30 -6.54 21.76
C ILE A 301 -3.51 -7.21 22.89
N LYS A 302 -3.22 -8.50 22.71
CA LYS A 302 -2.25 -9.24 23.53
C LYS A 302 -1.09 -9.70 22.66
N LEU A 303 -0.21 -8.76 22.33
CA LEU A 303 0.91 -9.02 21.44
C LEU A 303 2.21 -9.26 22.23
N GLN A 304 2.77 -10.46 22.09
CA GLN A 304 4.14 -10.76 22.47
C GLN A 304 4.95 -10.96 21.17
N THR A 305 5.72 -9.95 20.79
CA THR A 305 6.50 -9.95 19.52
C THR A 305 7.69 -10.90 19.55
N GLY A 306 8.06 -11.43 20.72
CA GLY A 306 9.15 -12.40 20.87
C GLY A 306 8.75 -13.86 20.66
N LEU A 307 7.47 -14.17 20.46
CA LEU A 307 6.98 -15.52 20.19
C LEU A 307 6.76 -15.70 18.69
N PHE A 308 7.39 -16.72 18.11
CA PHE A 308 7.00 -17.21 16.80
C PHE A 308 5.61 -17.85 16.90
N GLY A 309 4.73 -17.54 15.94
CA GLY A 309 3.43 -18.18 15.84
C GLY A 309 3.55 -19.68 15.57
N PRO A 310 2.42 -20.41 15.48
CA PRO A 310 2.44 -21.81 15.07
C PRO A 310 3.14 -21.97 13.71
N SER A 311 3.83 -23.10 13.52
CA SER A 311 4.50 -23.41 12.26
C SER A 311 3.50 -23.49 11.12
N LEU A 312 3.91 -23.03 9.94
CA LEU A 312 3.11 -23.15 8.72
C LEU A 312 3.27 -24.57 8.16
N GLU A 313 2.29 -25.44 8.39
CA GLU A 313 2.38 -26.87 8.05
C GLU A 313 2.15 -27.16 6.56
N LYS A 314 1.39 -26.31 5.86
CA LYS A 314 1.06 -26.48 4.45
C LYS A 314 1.88 -25.54 3.59
N SER A 315 2.69 -26.11 2.70
CA SER A 315 3.47 -25.38 1.69
C SER A 315 3.31 -26.03 0.31
N THR A 316 3.53 -25.27 -0.75
CA THR A 316 3.61 -25.78 -2.13
C THR A 316 4.81 -26.69 -2.37
N MET A 317 5.81 -26.62 -1.49
CA MET A 317 7.02 -27.46 -1.52
C MET A 317 7.29 -27.98 -0.11
N THR A 318 7.74 -29.22 -0.02
CA THR A 318 8.34 -29.74 1.21
C THR A 318 9.69 -29.07 1.47
N CYS A 319 10.16 -29.15 2.73
CA CYS A 319 11.48 -28.64 3.11
C CYS A 319 12.60 -29.24 2.22
N ASP A 320 12.55 -30.55 1.96
CA ASP A 320 13.54 -31.25 1.14
C ASP A 320 13.49 -30.82 -0.33
N GLU A 321 12.30 -30.62 -0.89
CA GLU A 321 12.13 -30.10 -2.26
C GLU A 321 12.68 -28.68 -2.41
N TYR A 322 12.42 -27.81 -1.44
CA TYR A 322 12.96 -26.45 -1.46
C TYR A 322 14.49 -26.45 -1.33
N MET A 323 15.05 -27.24 -0.40
CA MET A 323 16.50 -27.38 -0.26
C MET A 323 17.17 -27.94 -1.52
N LYS A 324 16.52 -28.88 -2.21
CA LYS A 324 16.97 -29.40 -3.50
C LYS A 324 16.97 -28.32 -4.57
N ALA A 325 15.91 -27.52 -4.66
CA ALA A 325 15.86 -26.39 -5.60
C ALA A 325 16.96 -25.35 -5.32
N VAL A 326 17.30 -25.10 -4.05
CA VAL A 326 18.44 -24.24 -3.68
C VAL A 326 19.77 -24.83 -4.19
N LEU A 327 19.98 -26.14 -4.04
CA LEU A 327 21.19 -26.80 -4.55
C LEU A 327 21.28 -26.72 -6.08
N GLU A 328 20.18 -26.96 -6.79
CA GLU A 328 20.11 -26.85 -8.25
C GLU A 328 20.38 -25.40 -8.72
N ALA A 329 19.79 -24.40 -8.05
CA ALA A 329 20.09 -22.99 -8.30
C ALA A 329 21.58 -22.66 -8.12
N LYS A 330 22.24 -23.23 -7.10
CA LYS A 330 23.68 -23.04 -6.88
C LYS A 330 24.53 -23.64 -8.00
N GLU A 331 24.12 -24.77 -8.58
CA GLU A 331 24.82 -25.35 -9.74
C GLU A 331 24.78 -24.38 -10.94
N HIS A 332 23.63 -23.76 -11.22
CA HIS A 332 23.51 -22.73 -12.25
C HIS A 332 24.38 -21.49 -11.97
N ILE A 333 24.49 -21.08 -10.69
CA ILE A 333 25.35 -19.97 -10.30
C ILE A 333 26.83 -20.31 -10.53
N LEU A 334 27.26 -21.51 -10.13
CA LEU A 334 28.64 -21.97 -10.32
C LEU A 334 29.00 -22.17 -11.79
N ALA A 335 28.02 -22.55 -12.63
CA ALA A 335 28.17 -22.64 -14.08
C ALA A 335 28.26 -21.27 -14.77
N GLY A 336 27.91 -20.18 -14.07
CA GLY A 336 27.89 -18.83 -14.61
C GLY A 336 26.63 -18.47 -15.40
N ASP A 337 25.54 -19.25 -15.26
CA ASP A 337 24.26 -18.96 -15.93
C ASP A 337 23.58 -17.71 -15.34
N ILE A 338 23.70 -17.56 -14.02
CA ILE A 338 23.13 -16.47 -13.23
C ILE A 338 24.09 -16.12 -12.08
N PHE A 339 23.99 -14.89 -11.57
CA PHE A 339 24.77 -14.51 -10.39
C PHE A 339 24.01 -14.73 -9.07
N GLN A 340 22.69 -14.57 -9.11
CA GLN A 340 21.76 -14.86 -8.02
C GLN A 340 20.39 -15.24 -8.57
N ILE A 341 19.58 -15.85 -7.72
CA ILE A 341 18.16 -16.12 -7.98
C ILE A 341 17.39 -16.02 -6.67
N VAL A 342 16.19 -15.44 -6.70
CA VAL A 342 15.31 -15.42 -5.53
C VAL A 342 14.29 -16.53 -5.71
N LEU A 343 14.46 -17.64 -5.00
CA LEU A 343 13.48 -18.73 -4.95
C LEU A 343 12.46 -18.47 -3.86
N SER A 344 11.22 -18.96 -4.07
CA SER A 344 10.13 -18.78 -3.13
C SER A 344 9.27 -20.03 -2.98
N GLN A 345 8.54 -20.09 -1.88
CA GLN A 345 7.51 -21.09 -1.63
C GLN A 345 6.27 -20.42 -1.03
N ARG A 346 5.10 -21.00 -1.27
CA ARG A 346 3.83 -20.47 -0.77
C ARG A 346 3.28 -21.35 0.33
N PHE A 347 3.07 -20.73 1.49
CA PHE A 347 2.40 -21.34 2.64
C PHE A 347 0.89 -21.08 2.59
N GLU A 348 0.11 -22.00 3.14
CA GLU A 348 -1.33 -21.88 3.32
C GLU A 348 -1.68 -21.87 4.82
N ARG A 349 -2.56 -20.96 5.21
CA ARG A 349 -3.20 -20.97 6.52
C ARG A 349 -4.70 -20.76 6.38
N ARG A 350 -5.49 -21.52 7.13
CA ARG A 350 -6.93 -21.28 7.25
C ARG A 350 -7.24 -20.40 8.45
N THR A 351 -8.26 -19.55 8.33
CA THR A 351 -8.67 -18.65 9.40
C THR A 351 -10.14 -18.27 9.29
N PHE A 352 -10.78 -17.98 10.41
CA PHE A 352 -12.12 -17.36 10.42
C PHE A 352 -12.05 -15.84 10.60
N ALA A 353 -10.85 -15.27 10.74
CA ALA A 353 -10.65 -13.84 10.85
C ALA A 353 -10.91 -13.21 9.49
N ASP A 354 -11.62 -12.09 9.50
CA ASP A 354 -11.91 -11.37 8.28
C ASP A 354 -10.62 -10.79 7.67
N PRO A 355 -10.41 -10.79 6.33
CA PRO A 355 -9.22 -10.19 5.73
C PRO A 355 -8.96 -8.74 6.16
N PHE A 356 -10.00 -7.96 6.44
CA PHE A 356 -9.84 -6.59 6.93
C PHE A 356 -9.43 -6.54 8.41
N GLU A 357 -9.86 -7.49 9.22
CA GLU A 357 -9.38 -7.67 10.59
C GLU A 357 -7.91 -8.10 10.60
N VAL A 358 -7.51 -8.97 9.67
CA VAL A 358 -6.11 -9.35 9.45
C VAL A 358 -5.29 -8.12 9.04
N TYR A 359 -5.80 -7.23 8.18
CA TYR A 359 -5.15 -5.96 7.87
C TYR A 359 -5.00 -5.06 9.11
N ARG A 360 -6.05 -4.91 9.91
CA ARG A 360 -6.00 -4.14 11.17
C ARG A 360 -4.95 -4.68 12.13
N ALA A 361 -4.82 -6.00 12.22
CA ALA A 361 -3.78 -6.66 13.00
C ALA A 361 -2.38 -6.47 12.39
N LEU A 362 -2.24 -6.56 11.07
CA LEU A 362 -0.96 -6.41 10.36
C LEU A 362 -0.36 -5.01 10.57
N ARG A 363 -1.19 -3.96 10.62
CA ARG A 363 -0.78 -2.58 10.97
C ARG A 363 -0.09 -2.48 12.33
N ILE A 364 -0.38 -3.40 13.24
CA ILE A 364 0.23 -3.46 14.58
C ILE A 364 1.47 -4.37 14.56
N VAL A 365 1.36 -5.53 13.92
CA VAL A 365 2.41 -6.56 13.94
C VAL A 365 3.65 -6.15 13.15
N ASN A 366 3.47 -5.57 11.96
CA ASN A 366 4.58 -5.23 11.06
C ASN A 366 4.26 -3.98 10.23
N PRO A 367 4.24 -2.79 10.85
CA PRO A 367 4.04 -1.54 10.13
C PRO A 367 5.21 -1.28 9.16
N SER A 368 4.89 -0.84 7.94
CA SER A 368 5.84 -0.68 6.83
C SER A 368 5.54 0.56 5.98
N PRO A 369 6.48 1.00 5.12
CA PRO A 369 6.26 2.11 4.20
C PRO A 369 5.09 1.92 3.23
N TYR A 370 4.72 0.67 2.90
CA TYR A 370 3.60 0.37 2.01
C TYR A 370 2.64 -0.61 2.69
N MET A 371 1.72 -0.06 3.48
CA MET A 371 0.59 -0.81 4.04
C MET A 371 -0.57 -0.76 3.07
N THR A 372 -1.15 -1.91 2.76
CA THR A 372 -2.24 -1.99 1.78
C THR A 372 -3.29 -3.01 2.18
N TYR A 373 -4.54 -2.58 2.12
CA TYR A 373 -5.69 -3.44 1.93
C TYR A 373 -6.25 -3.14 0.54
N LEU A 374 -6.18 -4.11 -0.38
CA LEU A 374 -6.67 -3.95 -1.75
C LEU A 374 -7.65 -5.09 -2.06
N GLN A 375 -8.92 -4.75 -2.24
CA GLN A 375 -9.91 -5.64 -2.83
C GLN A 375 -9.82 -5.51 -4.35
N ALA A 376 -9.38 -6.58 -5.00
CA ALA A 376 -9.34 -6.70 -6.44
C ALA A 376 -10.25 -7.85 -6.88
N ARG A 377 -10.65 -7.86 -8.15
CA ARG A 377 -11.56 -8.90 -8.63
C ARG A 377 -10.89 -10.28 -8.53
N GLY A 378 -11.50 -11.17 -7.73
CA GLY A 378 -11.01 -12.53 -7.49
C GLY A 378 -10.04 -12.69 -6.31
N CYS A 379 -9.54 -11.62 -5.69
CA CYS A 379 -8.72 -11.71 -4.49
C CYS A 379 -8.62 -10.41 -3.67
N ILE A 380 -8.37 -10.56 -2.38
CA ILE A 380 -8.03 -9.46 -1.47
C ILE A 380 -6.54 -9.57 -1.11
N LEU A 381 -5.79 -8.48 -1.30
CA LEU A 381 -4.39 -8.37 -0.89
C LEU A 381 -4.30 -7.61 0.43
N VAL A 382 -3.62 -8.21 1.40
CA VAL A 382 -3.31 -7.61 2.71
C VAL A 382 -1.80 -7.56 2.85
N ALA A 383 -1.21 -6.38 2.71
CA ALA A 383 0.24 -6.22 2.57
C ALA A 383 0.86 -5.24 3.56
N SER A 384 2.11 -5.53 3.94
CA SER A 384 3.02 -4.63 4.64
C SER A 384 4.40 -4.64 3.97
N SER A 385 4.43 -4.15 2.74
CA SER A 385 5.63 -4.22 1.91
C SER A 385 6.70 -3.21 2.38
N PRO A 386 7.95 -3.66 2.57
CA PRO A 386 9.06 -2.78 2.93
C PRO A 386 9.66 -2.06 1.71
N GLU A 387 9.33 -2.49 0.48
CA GLU A 387 10.14 -2.20 -0.70
C GLU A 387 9.33 -1.61 -1.86
N ILE A 388 9.93 -0.65 -2.53
CA ILE A 388 9.39 0.00 -3.71
C ILE A 388 9.79 -0.77 -4.97
N LEU A 389 8.84 -1.07 -5.85
CA LEU A 389 9.16 -1.59 -7.18
C LEU A 389 9.62 -0.45 -8.07
N THR A 390 8.79 0.58 -8.18
CA THR A 390 9.10 1.77 -8.96
C THR A 390 8.27 2.95 -8.48
N ARG A 391 8.90 4.13 -8.47
CA ARG A 391 8.20 5.39 -8.34
C ARG A 391 8.60 6.32 -9.46
N VAL A 392 7.60 6.86 -10.14
CA VAL A 392 7.77 7.88 -11.17
C VAL A 392 7.16 9.16 -10.62
N LYS A 393 7.98 10.18 -10.41
CA LYS A 393 7.50 11.52 -10.02
C LYS A 393 8.21 12.57 -10.87
N LYS A 394 7.46 13.41 -11.59
CA LYS A 394 8.01 14.50 -12.42
C LYS A 394 9.12 14.02 -13.37
N ASN A 395 8.84 12.97 -14.16
CA ASN A 395 9.76 12.32 -15.09
C ASN A 395 11.03 11.71 -14.47
N LYS A 396 11.08 11.53 -13.15
CA LYS A 396 12.16 10.84 -12.45
C LYS A 396 11.70 9.46 -12.00
N ILE A 397 12.38 8.43 -12.49
CA ILE A 397 12.20 7.05 -12.02
C ILE A 397 13.10 6.82 -10.81
N ILE A 398 12.53 6.26 -9.75
CA ILE A 398 13.21 5.91 -8.50
C ILE A 398 12.96 4.44 -8.22
N ASN A 399 14.05 3.69 -8.05
CA ASN A 399 14.06 2.34 -7.51
C ASN A 399 15.01 2.35 -6.29
N ARG A 400 14.67 1.62 -5.23
CA ARG A 400 15.46 1.46 -4.01
C ARG A 400 15.53 -0.04 -3.66
N PRO A 401 16.37 -0.81 -4.36
CA PRO A 401 16.48 -2.23 -4.10
C PRO A 401 16.97 -2.47 -2.67
N LEU A 402 16.42 -3.48 -2.01
CA LEU A 402 16.83 -3.89 -0.67
C LEU A 402 17.41 -5.32 -0.71
N ALA A 403 18.60 -5.49 -0.13
CA ALA A 403 19.20 -6.78 0.17
C ALA A 403 19.90 -6.70 1.52
N GLY A 404 20.04 -7.84 2.20
CA GLY A 404 20.46 -7.86 3.59
C GLY A 404 19.28 -7.75 4.55
N THR A 405 19.10 -8.79 5.36
CA THR A 405 18.14 -8.78 6.47
C THR A 405 18.82 -9.27 7.74
N VAL A 406 18.65 -8.51 8.82
CA VAL A 406 19.03 -8.94 10.16
C VAL A 406 17.85 -8.70 11.10
N ARG A 407 17.69 -9.56 12.10
CA ARG A 407 16.69 -9.34 13.15
C ARG A 407 17.01 -8.06 13.92
N ARG A 408 15.99 -7.41 14.48
CA ARG A 408 16.20 -6.34 15.45
C ARG A 408 16.81 -6.90 16.74
N GLY A 409 17.72 -6.15 17.36
CA GLY A 409 18.31 -6.49 18.64
C GLY A 409 17.29 -6.40 19.78
N LYS A 410 17.45 -7.21 20.83
CA LYS A 410 16.59 -7.13 22.02
C LYS A 410 16.87 -5.88 22.85
N THR A 411 18.05 -5.29 22.66
CA THR A 411 18.48 -4.05 23.30
C THR A 411 19.04 -3.09 22.25
N PRO A 412 19.03 -1.77 22.48
CA PRO A 412 19.63 -0.81 21.55
C PRO A 412 21.11 -1.09 21.22
N LYS A 413 21.87 -1.64 22.19
CA LYS A 413 23.27 -2.03 21.97
C LYS A 413 23.39 -3.23 21.05
N GLU A 414 22.57 -4.26 21.26
CA GLU A 414 22.54 -5.43 20.36
C GLU A 414 22.07 -5.01 18.96
N ASP A 415 21.12 -4.08 18.86
CA ASP A 415 20.60 -3.60 17.59
C ASP A 415 21.66 -2.87 16.75
N ILE A 416 22.44 -1.99 17.38
CA ILE A 416 23.59 -1.32 16.73
C ILE A 416 24.68 -2.34 16.36
N MET A 417 24.90 -3.36 17.18
CA MET A 417 25.86 -4.43 16.86
C MET A 417 25.42 -5.22 15.62
N LEU A 418 24.14 -5.59 15.54
CA LEU A 418 23.55 -6.30 14.40
C LEU A 418 23.55 -5.43 13.13
N GLU A 419 23.28 -4.12 13.24
CA GLU A 419 23.40 -3.17 12.13
C GLU A 419 24.84 -3.15 11.59
N ASN A 420 25.84 -3.03 12.49
CA ASN A 420 27.24 -3.02 12.09
C ASN A 420 27.68 -4.36 11.51
N GLN A 421 27.16 -5.49 12.02
CA GLN A 421 27.42 -6.80 11.44
C GLN A 421 26.86 -6.88 10.02
N LEU A 422 25.60 -6.49 9.80
CA LEU A 422 24.98 -6.51 8.47
C LEU A 422 25.71 -5.60 7.48
N ARG A 423 26.13 -4.40 7.93
CA ARG A 423 26.87 -3.43 7.10
C ARG A 423 28.25 -3.94 6.66
N ASN A 424 28.87 -4.80 7.45
CA ASN A 424 30.19 -5.36 7.17
C ASN A 424 30.13 -6.82 6.70
N ASP A 425 28.94 -7.37 6.48
CA ASP A 425 28.76 -8.71 5.93
C ASP A 425 29.06 -8.68 4.42
N GLU A 426 30.17 -9.31 4.03
CA GLU A 426 30.66 -9.31 2.66
C GLU A 426 29.67 -9.97 1.68
N LYS A 427 28.96 -11.03 2.10
CA LYS A 427 27.93 -11.71 1.31
C LYS A 427 26.79 -10.74 1.01
N GLN A 428 26.25 -10.11 2.05
CA GLN A 428 25.09 -9.22 1.95
C GLN A 428 25.42 -7.95 1.14
N CYS A 429 26.63 -7.41 1.31
CA CYS A 429 27.10 -6.27 0.52
C CYS A 429 27.28 -6.62 -0.96
N ALA A 430 27.83 -7.80 -1.28
CA ALA A 430 27.95 -8.27 -2.66
C ALA A 430 26.58 -8.47 -3.32
N GLU A 431 25.63 -9.10 -2.62
CA GLU A 431 24.24 -9.27 -3.07
C GLU A 431 23.58 -7.92 -3.37
N HIS A 432 23.76 -6.94 -2.46
CA HIS A 432 23.18 -5.61 -2.62
C HIS A 432 23.76 -4.84 -3.82
N ILE A 433 25.09 -4.82 -3.98
CA ILE A 433 25.76 -4.17 -5.11
C ILE A 433 25.25 -4.77 -6.44
N MET A 434 25.13 -6.09 -6.48
CA MET A 434 24.66 -6.80 -7.65
C MET A 434 23.22 -6.44 -8.03
N LEU A 435 22.31 -6.28 -7.07
CA LEU A 435 20.94 -5.80 -7.35
C LEU A 435 20.92 -4.37 -7.90
N VAL A 436 21.77 -3.50 -7.37
CA VAL A 436 21.91 -2.13 -7.86
C VAL A 436 22.39 -2.12 -9.32
N ASP A 437 23.35 -2.98 -9.67
CA ASP A 437 23.85 -3.13 -11.03
C ASP A 437 22.86 -3.85 -11.96
N LEU A 438 22.04 -4.77 -11.44
CA LEU A 438 20.92 -5.36 -12.15
C LEU A 438 19.86 -4.30 -12.49
N GLY A 439 19.60 -3.35 -11.60
CA GLY A 439 18.79 -2.17 -11.90
C GLY A 439 19.29 -1.36 -13.10
N ARG A 440 20.57 -1.52 -13.49
CA ARG A 440 21.21 -0.83 -14.61
C ARG A 440 21.37 -1.68 -15.87
N ASN A 441 21.30 -3.02 -15.78
CA ASN A 441 21.64 -3.95 -16.86
C ASN A 441 20.65 -5.12 -16.98
N ASP A 442 20.37 -5.60 -18.20
CA ASP A 442 19.24 -6.52 -18.46
C ASP A 442 19.58 -8.01 -18.68
N VAL A 443 20.81 -8.35 -19.08
CA VAL A 443 21.11 -9.68 -19.68
C VAL A 443 20.94 -10.87 -18.72
N GLY A 444 21.26 -10.72 -17.43
CA GLY A 444 21.13 -11.80 -16.44
C GLY A 444 19.73 -12.00 -15.86
N LYS A 445 18.81 -11.04 -16.07
CA LYS A 445 17.47 -11.05 -15.47
C LYS A 445 16.61 -12.20 -16.01
N VAL A 446 16.64 -12.39 -17.32
CA VAL A 446 15.72 -13.31 -18.01
C VAL A 446 16.03 -14.77 -17.65
N LYS A 447 17.32 -15.12 -17.57
CA LYS A 447 17.74 -16.49 -17.22
C LYS A 447 17.32 -16.88 -15.81
N ALA A 448 17.43 -15.98 -14.84
CA ALA A 448 16.95 -16.22 -13.48
C ALA A 448 15.44 -16.49 -13.45
N MET A 449 14.65 -15.79 -14.26
CA MET A 449 13.20 -16.00 -14.35
C MET A 449 12.84 -17.32 -15.04
N GLU A 450 13.58 -17.74 -16.07
CA GLU A 450 13.43 -19.07 -16.67
C GLU A 450 13.70 -20.19 -15.65
N LEU A 451 14.72 -20.01 -14.78
CA LEU A 451 15.03 -20.96 -13.72
C LEU A 451 13.99 -20.95 -12.60
N ILE A 452 13.40 -19.81 -12.26
CA ILE A 452 12.25 -19.74 -11.33
C ILE A 452 11.10 -20.61 -11.86
N ASP A 453 10.76 -20.50 -13.15
CA ASP A 453 9.70 -21.31 -13.77
C ASP A 453 9.99 -22.83 -13.74
N GLN A 454 11.27 -23.23 -13.69
CA GLN A 454 11.69 -24.63 -13.61
C GLN A 454 11.70 -25.15 -12.17
N LEU A 455 12.11 -24.31 -11.22
CA LEU A 455 12.36 -24.69 -9.83
C LEU A 455 11.14 -24.48 -8.92
N GLU A 456 10.21 -23.58 -9.27
CA GLU A 456 8.96 -23.36 -8.54
C GLU A 456 7.79 -24.16 -9.13
N VAL A 457 6.98 -24.75 -8.25
CA VAL A 457 5.92 -25.70 -8.65
C VAL A 457 4.67 -25.01 -9.23
N THR A 458 4.45 -23.73 -8.89
CA THR A 458 3.22 -23.00 -9.24
C THR A 458 3.50 -21.54 -9.54
N ARG A 459 2.61 -20.89 -10.29
CA ARG A 459 2.73 -19.46 -10.59
C ARG A 459 2.70 -18.61 -9.32
N ARG A 460 3.53 -17.56 -9.30
CA ARG A 460 3.64 -16.61 -8.19
C ARG A 460 2.39 -15.73 -8.03
N GLY A 461 1.67 -15.43 -9.10
CA GLY A 461 0.51 -14.54 -9.03
C GLY A 461 0.93 -13.18 -8.45
N PRO A 462 0.21 -12.61 -7.47
CA PRO A 462 0.57 -11.32 -6.88
C PRO A 462 1.98 -11.26 -6.28
N TYR A 463 2.51 -12.36 -5.72
CA TYR A 463 3.81 -12.34 -5.04
C TYR A 463 4.95 -11.90 -5.97
N SER A 464 5.80 -10.97 -5.51
CA SER A 464 6.90 -10.38 -6.30
C SER A 464 6.44 -9.59 -7.55
N GLY A 465 5.13 -9.40 -7.72
CA GLY A 465 4.58 -8.39 -8.62
C GLY A 465 4.59 -6.99 -8.00
N GLY A 466 3.69 -6.12 -8.43
CA GLY A 466 3.53 -4.77 -7.91
C GLY A 466 2.10 -4.44 -7.52
N PHE A 467 1.91 -3.59 -6.51
CA PHE A 467 0.61 -2.96 -6.21
C PHE A 467 0.80 -1.47 -5.95
N GLY A 468 -0.18 -0.65 -6.30
CA GLY A 468 -0.11 0.79 -6.11
C GLY A 468 -0.95 1.56 -7.11
N GLY A 469 -0.56 2.81 -7.38
CA GLY A 469 -1.33 3.74 -8.21
C GLY A 469 -0.54 4.40 -9.34
N ILE A 470 -1.25 4.74 -10.40
CA ILE A 470 -0.82 5.55 -11.55
C ILE A 470 -1.77 6.75 -11.62
N SER A 471 -1.26 7.94 -11.33
CA SER A 471 -2.09 9.15 -11.28
C SER A 471 -2.53 9.59 -12.67
N PHE A 472 -3.55 10.46 -12.73
CA PHE A 472 -3.94 11.09 -13.99
C PHE A 472 -2.80 11.87 -14.65
N SER A 473 -1.88 12.44 -13.87
CA SER A 473 -0.67 13.14 -14.36
C SER A 473 0.44 12.21 -14.85
N GLY A 474 0.27 10.88 -14.71
CA GLY A 474 1.27 9.88 -15.08
C GLY A 474 2.34 9.62 -14.02
N ASP A 475 2.26 10.25 -12.85
CA ASP A 475 3.10 9.87 -11.71
C ASP A 475 2.68 8.48 -11.23
N MET A 476 3.63 7.67 -10.76
CA MET A 476 3.38 6.29 -10.32
C MET A 476 4.04 6.04 -8.98
N ASP A 477 3.38 5.25 -8.14
CA ASP A 477 3.96 4.73 -6.91
C ASP A 477 3.52 3.28 -6.73
N ILE A 478 4.41 2.34 -7.04
CA ILE A 478 4.16 0.91 -7.03
C ILE A 478 5.12 0.25 -6.05
N ALA A 479 4.57 -0.40 -5.03
CA ALA A 479 5.30 -1.22 -4.09
C ALA A 479 5.50 -2.63 -4.66
N LEU A 480 6.61 -3.29 -4.29
CA LEU A 480 6.77 -4.72 -4.54
C LEU A 480 5.78 -5.49 -3.68
N ALA A 481 5.11 -6.51 -4.24
CA ALA A 481 4.19 -7.37 -3.53
C ALA A 481 4.91 -8.42 -2.67
N LEU A 482 5.65 -7.93 -1.68
CA LEU A 482 6.30 -8.70 -0.61
C LEU A 482 5.50 -8.55 0.68
N ARG A 483 5.69 -9.47 1.63
CA ARG A 483 4.95 -9.49 2.90
C ARG A 483 3.45 -9.26 2.68
N THR A 484 2.91 -9.99 1.71
CA THR A 484 1.53 -9.87 1.24
C THR A 484 0.80 -11.17 1.47
N ILE A 485 -0.35 -11.10 2.12
CA ILE A 485 -1.30 -12.20 2.26
C ILE A 485 -2.31 -12.06 1.12
N VAL A 486 -2.51 -13.15 0.37
CA VAL A 486 -3.52 -13.21 -0.70
C VAL A 486 -4.67 -14.06 -0.21
N PHE A 487 -5.87 -13.47 -0.16
CA PHE A 487 -7.13 -14.16 0.10
C PHE A 487 -7.91 -14.27 -1.21
N PRO A 488 -7.96 -15.44 -1.87
CA PRO A 488 -8.78 -15.62 -3.06
C PRO A 488 -10.27 -15.42 -2.71
N SER A 489 -10.99 -14.62 -3.49
CA SER A 489 -12.43 -14.43 -3.35
C SER A 489 -13.25 -15.30 -4.31
N GLY A 490 -12.61 -15.88 -5.33
CA GLY A 490 -13.27 -16.74 -6.32
C GLY A 490 -13.94 -18.00 -5.76
N SER A 491 -15.02 -18.44 -6.40
CA SER A 491 -15.99 -19.46 -5.97
C SER A 491 -15.44 -20.86 -5.69
N ARG A 492 -14.14 -21.13 -5.89
CA ARG A 492 -13.54 -22.44 -5.59
C ARG A 492 -13.36 -22.73 -4.10
N PHE A 493 -13.42 -21.70 -3.25
CA PHE A 493 -13.32 -21.84 -1.79
C PHE A 493 -14.57 -21.38 -1.05
N ASP A 494 -15.71 -21.28 -1.74
CA ASP A 494 -16.99 -21.35 -1.05
C ASP A 494 -17.20 -22.81 -0.66
N THR A 495 -16.80 -23.17 0.56
CA THR A 495 -17.45 -24.32 1.21
C THR A 495 -18.92 -23.99 1.26
N MET A 496 -19.65 -24.64 0.37
CA MET A 496 -21.07 -24.51 0.09
C MET A 496 -21.89 -24.87 1.33
N PHE A 497 -21.93 -23.95 2.28
CA PHE A 497 -23.01 -23.81 3.23
C PHE A 497 -23.56 -22.42 3.02
N SER A 498 -24.60 -22.34 2.19
CA SER A 498 -25.56 -21.23 2.23
C SER A 498 -26.13 -21.21 3.64
N TYR A 499 -25.55 -20.36 4.48
CA TYR A 499 -26.14 -20.07 5.76
C TYR A 499 -27.08 -18.88 5.56
N LYS A 500 -28.38 -19.15 5.72
CA LYS A 500 -29.43 -18.13 5.91
C LYS A 500 -29.21 -17.24 7.14
N ASP A 501 -28.08 -17.37 7.84
CA ASP A 501 -27.69 -16.58 8.99
C ASP A 501 -26.56 -15.62 8.62
N MET A 502 -26.79 -14.32 8.76
CA MET A 502 -25.76 -13.28 8.64
C MET A 502 -24.66 -13.36 9.72
N ASN A 503 -24.72 -14.36 10.61
CA ASN A 503 -23.81 -14.53 11.76
C ASN A 503 -22.79 -15.66 11.59
N LYS A 504 -22.70 -16.34 10.43
CA LYS A 504 -21.73 -17.44 10.24
C LYS A 504 -20.49 -16.98 9.48
N ARG A 505 -19.37 -16.89 10.22
CA ARG A 505 -18.05 -16.57 9.68
C ARG A 505 -17.61 -17.60 8.65
N ARG A 506 -17.20 -17.13 7.47
CA ARG A 506 -16.58 -17.93 6.41
C ARG A 506 -15.17 -18.34 6.83
N GLU A 507 -14.80 -19.59 6.56
CA GLU A 507 -13.40 -20.02 6.61
C GLU A 507 -12.67 -19.43 5.40
N TRP A 508 -11.62 -18.65 5.65
CA TRP A 508 -10.75 -18.05 4.65
C TRP A 508 -9.48 -18.87 4.48
N VAL A 509 -9.01 -18.97 3.24
CA VAL A 509 -7.69 -19.52 2.90
C VAL A 509 -6.74 -18.34 2.66
N ALA A 510 -5.80 -18.16 3.59
CA ALA A 510 -4.73 -17.17 3.51
C ALA A 510 -3.50 -17.79 2.86
N HIS A 511 -3.08 -17.23 1.72
CA HIS A 511 -1.83 -17.62 1.07
C HIS A 511 -0.71 -16.64 1.44
N LEU A 512 0.40 -17.17 1.94
CA LEU A 512 1.56 -16.41 2.41
C LEU A 512 2.78 -16.89 1.63
N GLN A 513 3.23 -16.12 0.64
CA GLN A 513 4.41 -16.49 -0.16
C GLN A 513 5.63 -15.69 0.30
N ALA A 514 6.75 -16.38 0.45
CA ALA A 514 8.02 -15.82 0.90
C ALA A 514 9.18 -16.51 0.18
N GLY A 515 10.29 -15.79 0.05
CA GLY A 515 11.45 -16.22 -0.72
C GLY A 515 12.76 -15.74 -0.11
N ALA A 516 13.85 -16.35 -0.57
CA ALA A 516 15.22 -16.09 -0.13
C ALA A 516 16.14 -15.90 -1.35
N GLY A 517 17.12 -14.99 -1.20
CA GLY A 517 18.13 -14.74 -2.23
C GLY A 517 19.19 -15.83 -2.19
N ILE A 518 19.36 -16.54 -3.31
CA ILE A 518 20.31 -17.65 -3.43
C ILE A 518 21.55 -17.16 -4.16
N VAL A 519 22.69 -17.38 -3.52
CA VAL A 519 24.04 -17.10 -4.02
C VAL A 519 24.94 -18.34 -3.86
N ALA A 520 26.16 -18.30 -4.41
CA ALA A 520 27.06 -19.47 -4.45
C ALA A 520 27.39 -20.06 -3.06
N ASP A 521 27.37 -19.26 -2.01
CA ASP A 521 27.65 -19.64 -0.62
C ASP A 521 26.38 -19.89 0.22
N SER A 522 25.17 -19.80 -0.37
CA SER A 522 23.92 -20.07 0.34
C SER A 522 23.87 -21.48 0.94
N VAL A 523 23.34 -21.58 2.16
CA VAL A 523 23.14 -22.83 2.90
C VAL A 523 21.67 -23.21 2.81
N PRO A 524 21.29 -24.32 2.14
CA PRO A 524 19.88 -24.64 1.86
C PRO A 524 18.94 -24.58 3.08
N ALA A 525 19.39 -25.09 4.23
CA ALA A 525 18.60 -25.08 5.46
C ALA A 525 18.38 -23.66 6.04
N ASP A 526 19.33 -22.75 5.82
CA ASP A 526 19.19 -21.37 6.27
C ASP A 526 18.24 -20.58 5.36
N GLU A 527 18.30 -20.82 4.04
CA GLU A 527 17.40 -20.20 3.08
C GLU A 527 15.93 -20.67 3.25
N GLN A 528 15.73 -21.95 3.60
CA GLN A 528 14.41 -22.47 4.00
C GLN A 528 13.89 -21.71 5.23
N ARG A 529 14.73 -21.58 6.26
CA ARG A 529 14.36 -20.90 7.51
C ARG A 529 14.10 -19.42 7.28
N GLU A 530 14.79 -18.79 6.35
CA GLU A 530 14.54 -17.40 5.95
C GLU A 530 13.13 -17.24 5.35
N CYS A 531 12.69 -18.14 4.47
CA CYS A 531 11.33 -18.14 3.93
C CYS A 531 10.27 -18.25 5.04
N GLU A 532 10.44 -19.19 5.97
CA GLU A 532 9.54 -19.38 7.12
C GLU A 532 9.50 -18.14 8.02
N ASN A 533 10.66 -17.57 8.34
CA ASN A 533 10.76 -16.36 9.16
C ASN A 533 10.09 -15.14 8.49
N LYS A 534 10.26 -14.98 7.18
CA LYS A 534 9.61 -13.91 6.41
C LYS A 534 8.08 -14.08 6.38
N ALA A 535 7.58 -15.32 6.31
CA ALA A 535 6.14 -15.61 6.36
C ALA A 535 5.56 -15.50 7.78
N ALA A 536 6.35 -15.76 8.82
CA ALA A 536 5.91 -15.79 10.22
C ALA A 536 5.26 -14.47 10.68
N ALA A 537 5.76 -13.31 10.21
CA ALA A 537 5.16 -12.01 10.56
C ALA A 537 3.71 -11.89 10.06
N LEU A 538 3.41 -12.45 8.88
CA LEU A 538 2.07 -12.44 8.31
C LEU A 538 1.16 -13.45 9.03
N ALA A 539 1.67 -14.64 9.34
CA ALA A 539 0.97 -15.61 10.17
C ALA A 539 0.63 -15.02 11.54
N ARG A 540 1.53 -14.23 12.14
CA ARG A 540 1.30 -13.56 13.42
C ARG A 540 0.19 -12.50 13.35
N ALA A 541 0.03 -11.83 12.22
CA ALA A 541 -1.11 -10.92 12.01
C ALA A 541 -2.44 -11.68 12.02
N ILE A 542 -2.48 -12.88 11.45
CA ILE A 542 -3.65 -13.76 11.50
C ILE A 542 -3.92 -14.21 12.95
N ASP A 543 -2.90 -14.66 13.70
CA ASP A 543 -3.05 -15.03 15.12
C ASP A 543 -3.66 -13.88 15.93
N LEU A 544 -3.14 -12.66 15.72
CA LEU A 544 -3.60 -11.49 16.45
C LEU A 544 -5.05 -11.19 16.08
N ALA A 545 -5.41 -11.21 14.79
CA ALA A 545 -6.79 -10.99 14.35
C ALA A 545 -7.74 -12.03 14.96
N GLU A 546 -7.38 -13.31 14.94
CA GLU A 546 -8.18 -14.37 15.56
C GLU A 546 -8.35 -14.14 17.06
N SER A 547 -7.27 -13.88 17.79
CA SER A 547 -7.35 -13.66 19.25
C SER A 547 -8.06 -12.37 19.65
N SER A 548 -8.04 -11.35 18.78
CA SER A 548 -8.60 -10.04 19.06
C SER A 548 -10.08 -9.94 18.72
N PHE A 549 -10.51 -10.59 17.64
CA PHE A 549 -11.84 -10.38 17.06
C PHE A 549 -12.71 -11.64 17.05
N ILE A 550 -12.13 -12.82 17.30
CA ILE A 550 -12.86 -14.08 17.34
C ILE A 550 -13.08 -14.52 18.78
N GLU A 551 -14.35 -14.46 19.23
CA GLU A 551 -14.78 -15.17 20.42
C GLU A 551 -14.67 -16.67 20.15
N LYS A 552 -13.89 -17.36 20.99
CA LYS A 552 -13.69 -18.81 20.90
C LYS A 552 -14.90 -19.59 21.37
#